data_AF-K9LKB8-F1
#
_entry.id   AF-K9LKB8-F1
#
_cell.length_a   1.000
_cell.length_b   1.000
_cell.length_c   1.000
_cell.angle_alpha   90.00
_cell.angle_beta   90.00
_cell.angle_gamma   90.00
#
_symmetry.space_group_name_H-M   'P 1'
#
loop_
_entity.id
_entity.type
_entity.pdbx_description
1 polymer ?
#
loop_
_entity_poly.entity_id
_entity_poly.type
_entity_poly.pdbx_seq_one_letter_code
_entity_poly.pdbx_strand_id
1 'polypeptide(L)' 'GYQYVEDDGSVVSSHPGDEPYCAQILDDRGMAVQTQLAWAYVRPYGGRICTGRHWGSYDKKGYLNIHTK' A
#
# COMPACT_ATOMS: atom_id res chain seq x y z
N GLY A 1 2.17 3.94 11.40
CA GLY A 1 1.76 2.90 12.36
C GLY A 1 1.62 1.58 11.63
N TYR A 2 1.06 0.56 12.29
CA TYR A 2 0.77 -0.75 11.68
C TYR A 2 -0.68 -0.83 11.25
N GLN A 3 -0.97 -1.62 10.22
CA GLN A 3 -2.31 -1.94 9.75
C GLN A 3 -2.35 -3.44 9.43
N TYR A 4 -3.43 -4.12 9.81
CA TYR A 4 -3.61 -5.53 9.48
C TYR A 4 -3.88 -5.69 7.97
N VAL A 5 -3.54 -6.85 7.43
CA VAL A 5 -3.79 -7.23 6.03
C VAL A 5 -4.89 -8.29 6.02
N GLU A 6 -5.86 -8.17 5.13
CA GLU A 6 -6.93 -9.15 4.95
C GLU A 6 -6.37 -10.48 4.39
N ASP A 7 -7.18 -11.55 4.45
CA ASP A 7 -6.82 -12.88 3.94
C ASP A 7 -6.60 -12.93 2.42
N ASP A 8 -7.23 -12.04 1.65
CA ASP A 8 -7.02 -11.85 0.21
C ASP A 8 -5.76 -11.04 -0.13
N GLY A 9 -5.03 -10.58 0.90
CA GLY A 9 -3.83 -9.76 0.77
C GLY A 9 -4.09 -8.26 0.62
N SER A 10 -5.34 -7.81 0.74
CA SER A 10 -5.69 -6.39 0.66
C SER A 10 -5.53 -5.65 1.98
N VAL A 11 -5.36 -4.33 1.88
CA VAL A 11 -5.19 -3.46 3.04
C VAL A 11 -5.60 -2.03 2.71
N VAL A 12 -6.26 -1.38 3.67
CA VAL A 12 -6.58 0.04 3.65
C VAL A 12 -6.32 0.64 5.02
N SER A 13 -5.85 1.88 5.07
CA SER A 13 -5.62 2.60 6.32
C SER A 13 -5.84 4.10 6.14
N SER A 14 -6.16 4.79 7.23
CA SER A 14 -6.09 6.25 7.33
C SER A 14 -4.81 6.64 8.05
N HIS A 15 -4.10 7.65 7.55
CA HIS A 15 -2.87 8.16 8.14
C HIS A 15 -2.75 9.67 7.93
N PRO A 16 -1.82 10.37 8.60
CA PRO A 16 -1.62 11.80 8.41
C PRO A 16 -1.39 12.16 6.92
N GLY A 17 -2.03 13.25 6.48
CA GLY A 17 -1.83 13.83 5.16
C GLY A 17 -0.69 14.85 5.15
N ASP A 18 -0.20 15.18 3.96
CA ASP A 18 0.93 16.10 3.72
C ASP A 18 2.25 15.72 4.43
N GLU A 19 2.42 14.44 4.77
CA GLU A 19 3.66 13.89 5.34
C GLU A 19 4.30 12.83 4.40
N PRO A 20 5.64 12.78 4.30
CA PRO A 20 6.34 11.74 3.55
C PRO A 20 6.24 10.39 4.27
N TYR A 21 5.87 9.33 3.54
CA TYR A 21 5.76 7.99 4.11
C TYR A 21 6.24 6.89 3.15
N CYS A 22 6.44 5.69 3.70
CA CYS A 22 6.66 4.45 2.95
C CYS A 22 5.95 3.28 3.65
N ALA A 23 5.93 2.11 3.03
CA ALA A 23 5.24 0.92 3.56
C ALA A 23 6.07 -0.36 3.42
N GLN A 24 5.93 -1.26 4.39
CA GLN A 24 6.51 -2.60 4.43
C GLN A 24 5.39 -3.64 4.50
N ILE A 25 5.49 -4.70 3.69
CA ILE A 25 4.65 -5.90 3.89
C ILE A 25 5.39 -6.81 4.87
N LEU A 26 4.64 -7.37 5.83
CA LEU A 26 5.20 -8.11 6.95
C LEU A 26 4.82 -9.59 6.87
N ASP A 27 5.67 -10.46 7.39
CA ASP A 27 5.34 -11.87 7.64
C ASP A 27 4.58 -12.03 8.97
N ASP A 28 4.25 -13.29 9.30
CA ASP A 28 3.60 -13.69 10.55
C ASP A 28 4.43 -13.41 11.81
N ARG A 29 5.73 -13.12 11.64
CA ARG A 29 6.66 -12.74 12.71
C ARG A 29 6.83 -11.23 12.81
N GLY A 30 6.11 -10.45 12.01
CA GLY A 30 6.19 -8.99 11.97
C GLY A 30 7.44 -8.45 11.29
N MET A 31 8.17 -9.28 10.54
CA MET A 31 9.39 -8.90 9.82
C MET A 31 9.05 -8.46 8.41
N ALA A 32 9.74 -7.43 7.91
CA ALA A 32 9.53 -6.93 6.56
C ALA A 32 9.97 -7.95 5.50
N VAL A 33 9.00 -8.47 4.74
CA VAL A 33 9.24 -9.32 3.56
C VAL A 33 9.68 -8.45 2.38
N GLN A 34 9.16 -7.23 2.25
CA GLN A 34 9.57 -6.27 1.24
C GLN A 34 9.34 -4.81 1.68
N THR A 35 10.30 -3.91 1.40
CA THR A 35 10.23 -2.47 1.71
C THR A 35 10.07 -1.60 0.46
N GLN A 36 9.22 -0.56 0.51
CA GLN A 36 9.04 0.38 -0.59
C GLN A 36 10.02 1.51 -0.37
N LEU A 37 11.06 1.56 -1.20
CA LEU A 37 12.07 2.60 -1.10
C LEU A 37 11.66 3.78 -2.00
N ALA A 38 10.66 4.53 -1.55
CA ALA A 38 10.18 5.75 -2.18
C ALA A 38 9.47 6.64 -1.14
N TRP A 39 9.39 7.94 -1.43
CA TRP A 39 8.64 8.91 -0.62
C TRP A 39 7.24 9.10 -1.21
N ALA A 40 6.25 8.45 -0.62
CA ALA A 40 4.85 8.69 -0.95
C ALA A 40 4.31 9.85 -0.10
N TYR A 41 3.26 10.50 -0.59
CA TYR A 41 2.49 11.52 0.13
C TYR A 41 1.04 11.50 -0.35
N VAL A 42 0.11 11.85 0.52
CA VAL A 42 -1.32 12.06 0.20
C VAL A 42 -1.73 13.44 0.70
N ARG A 43 -2.53 14.17 -0.09
CA ARG A 43 -3.08 15.46 0.36
C ARG A 43 -4.17 15.24 1.42
N PRO A 44 -4.55 16.25 2.21
CA PRO A 44 -5.71 16.15 3.11
C PRO A 44 -6.95 15.73 2.31
N TYR A 45 -7.69 14.75 2.84
CA TYR A 45 -8.83 14.10 2.16
C TYR A 45 -8.48 13.33 0.85
N GLY A 46 -7.20 13.26 0.49
CA GLY A 46 -6.73 12.48 -0.65
C GLY A 46 -6.70 10.98 -0.33
N GLY A 47 -7.23 10.17 -1.26
CA GLY A 47 -7.06 8.72 -1.27
C GLY A 47 -6.12 8.28 -2.38
N ARG A 48 -5.43 7.15 -2.18
CA ARG A 48 -4.56 6.55 -3.20
C ARG A 48 -4.77 5.04 -3.27
N ILE A 49 -4.87 4.52 -4.49
CA ILE A 49 -5.00 3.09 -4.77
C ILE A 49 -3.82 2.57 -5.59
N CYS A 50 -3.54 1.28 -5.46
CA CYS A 50 -2.65 0.53 -6.35
C CYS A 50 -3.16 -0.92 -6.45
N THR A 51 -2.86 -1.61 -7.55
CA THR A 51 -3.26 -3.03 -7.70
C THR A 51 -2.51 -3.94 -6.73
N GLY A 52 -1.26 -3.61 -6.42
CA GLY A 52 -0.41 -4.43 -5.57
C GLY A 52 1.00 -3.89 -5.53
N ARG A 53 1.84 -4.53 -4.71
CA ARG A 53 3.20 -4.07 -4.45
C ARG A 53 4.09 -4.15 -5.70
N HIS A 54 4.47 -2.98 -6.24
CA HIS A 54 5.31 -2.87 -7.45
C HIS A 54 4.86 -3.78 -8.61
N TRP A 55 3.54 -3.97 -8.73
CA TRP A 55 2.95 -4.78 -9.79
C TRP A 55 3.13 -4.15 -11.19
N GLY A 56 3.15 -2.81 -11.21
CA GLY A 56 3.25 -1.98 -12.42
C GLY A 56 2.01 -1.13 -12.71
N SER A 57 0.96 -1.16 -11.87
CA SER A 57 -0.31 -0.42 -12.10
C SER A 57 -0.18 1.10 -12.09
N TYR A 58 0.93 1.61 -11.55
CA TYR A 58 1.30 3.02 -11.49
C TYR A 58 2.57 3.33 -12.32
N ASP A 59 3.01 2.36 -13.13
CA ASP A 59 4.09 2.52 -14.10
C ASP A 59 3.54 2.24 -15.51
N LYS A 60 3.70 1.02 -16.03
CA LYS A 60 3.36 0.69 -17.43
C LYS A 60 2.28 -0.38 -17.61
N LYS A 61 1.79 -0.99 -16.53
CA LYS A 61 0.72 -1.99 -16.61
C LYS A 61 -0.63 -1.36 -16.28
N GLY A 62 -1.68 -1.85 -16.94
CA GLY A 62 -3.05 -1.53 -16.54
C GLY A 62 -3.37 -2.06 -15.14
N TYR A 63 -4.41 -1.50 -14.52
CA TYR A 63 -4.95 -2.05 -13.29
C TYR A 63 -5.52 -3.45 -13.53
N LEU A 64 -5.17 -4.40 -12.66
CA LEU A 64 -5.83 -5.71 -12.67
C LEU A 64 -7.25 -5.55 -12.11
N ASN A 65 -8.22 -6.21 -12.73
CA ASN A 65 -9.58 -6.26 -12.22
C ASN A 65 -9.63 -7.18 -10.99
N ILE A 66 -9.68 -6.58 -9.81
CA ILE A 66 -9.71 -7.27 -8.51
C ILE A 66 -10.91 -6.73 -7.73
N HIS A 67 -11.74 -7.63 -7.22
CA HIS A 67 -12.74 -7.30 -6.21
C HIS A 67 -12.18 -7.66 -4.84
N THR A 68 -12.03 -6.66 -3.98
CA THR A 68 -11.33 -6.76 -2.69
C THR A 68 -12.28 -6.45 -1.54
N LYS A 69 -11.93 -6.89 -0.33
CA LYS A 69 -12.76 -6.74 0.87
C LYS A 69 -12.80 -5.32 1.42
#